data_AF-A0A7C5VB71-F1
#
_entry.id   AF-A0A7C5VB71-F1
#
_cell.length_a   1.000
_cell.length_b   1.000
_cell.length_c   1.000
_cell.angle_alpha   90.00
_cell.angle_beta   90.00
_cell.angle_gamma   90.00
#
_symmetry.space_group_name_H-M   'P 1'
#
loop_
_entity.id
_entity.type
_entity.pdbx_description
1 polymer ?
#
loop_
_entity_poly.entity_id
_entity_poly.type
_entity_poly.pdbx_seq_one_letter_code
_entity_poly.pdbx_strand_id
1 'polypeptide(L)'
;MDLNEKHRLMFIQLIKTFESTAWIQLGKIKNPNTDRLERNLMQAQYSIDMLDMLKAKTEGNLTEEESRLLNEIITNLKLNFVEEMEKEKQEKEKEKAEAAGKKEAEKGETKQEEKAKDSAVEEKSGEKEKKKKK
;
A
#
# COMPACT_ATOMS: atom_id res chain seq x y z
N MET A 1 -31.80 29.45 -17.04
CA MET A 1 -30.86 28.46 -17.58
C MET A 1 -31.65 27.44 -18.37
N ASP A 2 -31.20 27.12 -19.57
CA ASP A 2 -31.73 26.01 -20.36
C ASP A 2 -31.49 24.67 -19.64
N LEU A 3 -32.41 23.71 -19.80
CA LEU A 3 -32.35 22.44 -19.09
C LEU A 3 -31.17 21.57 -19.57
N ASN A 4 -30.87 21.59 -20.86
CA ASN A 4 -29.76 20.82 -21.42
C ASN A 4 -28.41 21.38 -20.95
N GLU A 5 -28.29 22.72 -20.88
CA GLU A 5 -27.07 23.34 -20.35
C GLU A 5 -26.86 23.00 -18.86
N LYS A 6 -27.93 22.98 -18.06
CA LYS A 6 -27.85 22.53 -16.66
C LYS A 6 -27.39 21.07 -16.56
N HIS A 7 -27.91 20.18 -17.41
CA HIS A 7 -27.53 18.77 -17.40
C HIS A 7 -26.06 18.57 -17.79
N ARG A 8 -25.57 19.30 -18.81
CA ARG A 8 -24.16 19.30 -19.22
C ARG A 8 -23.25 19.74 -18.07
N LEU A 9 -23.56 20.85 -17.41
CA LEU A 9 -22.79 21.32 -16.25
C LEU A 9 -22.77 20.31 -15.10
N MET A 10 -23.91 19.69 -14.79
CA MET A 10 -24.01 18.67 -13.75
C MET A 10 -23.22 17.40 -14.10
N PHE A 11 -23.23 16.99 -15.38
CA PHE A 11 -22.46 15.85 -15.86
C PHE A 11 -20.95 16.09 -15.73
N ILE A 12 -20.46 17.24 -16.16
CA ILE A 12 -19.05 17.64 -16.00
C ILE A 12 -18.68 17.66 -14.52
N GLN A 13 -19.52 18.24 -13.66
CA GLN A 13 -19.27 18.28 -12.22
C GLN A 13 -19.19 16.87 -11.61
N LEU A 14 -20.08 15.96 -12.03
CA LEU A 14 -20.07 14.56 -11.56
C LEU A 14 -18.75 13.87 -11.92
N ILE A 15 -18.30 14.00 -13.17
CA ILE A 15 -17.02 13.45 -13.63
C ILE A 15 -15.87 14.03 -12.79
N LYS A 16 -15.85 15.35 -12.58
CA LYS A 16 -14.81 16.03 -11.79
C LYS A 16 -14.78 15.61 -10.32
N THR A 17 -15.93 15.32 -9.73
CA THR A 17 -15.99 14.77 -8.36
C THR A 17 -15.35 13.39 -8.29
N PHE A 18 -15.62 12.49 -9.24
CA PHE A 18 -14.97 11.19 -9.29
C PHE A 18 -13.47 11.28 -9.59
N GLU A 19 -13.07 12.17 -10.51
CA GLU A 19 -11.66 12.46 -10.78
C GLU A 19 -10.91 12.89 -9.51
N SER A 20 -11.43 13.89 -8.80
CA SER A 20 -10.82 14.38 -7.56
C SER A 20 -10.75 13.29 -6.49
N THR A 21 -11.80 12.50 -6.35
CA THR A 21 -11.86 11.36 -5.42
C THR A 21 -10.79 10.32 -5.75
N ALA A 22 -10.64 9.97 -7.02
CA ALA A 22 -9.62 9.03 -7.47
C ALA A 22 -8.20 9.57 -7.21
N TRP A 23 -7.93 10.86 -7.45
CA TRP A 23 -6.63 11.46 -7.16
C TRP A 23 -6.25 11.43 -5.67
N ILE A 24 -7.24 11.66 -4.79
CA ILE A 24 -7.05 11.52 -3.34
C ILE A 24 -6.75 10.07 -2.99
N GLN A 25 -7.52 9.12 -3.52
CA GLN A 25 -7.35 7.68 -3.25
C GLN A 25 -6.05 7.11 -3.83
N LEU A 26 -5.52 7.69 -4.92
CA LEU A 26 -4.19 7.38 -5.43
C LEU A 26 -3.07 7.92 -4.52
N GLY A 27 -3.40 8.72 -3.50
CA GLY A 27 -2.42 9.39 -2.65
C GLY A 27 -1.64 10.49 -3.38
N LYS A 28 -2.14 11.02 -4.51
CA LYS A 28 -1.48 12.11 -5.23
C LYS A 28 -1.88 13.49 -4.69
N ILE A 29 -3.07 13.57 -4.10
CA ILE A 29 -3.62 14.78 -3.49
C ILE A 29 -3.97 14.48 -2.03
N LYS A 30 -3.74 15.45 -1.14
CA LYS A 30 -4.15 15.35 0.25
C LYS A 30 -5.68 15.28 0.37
N ASN A 31 -6.16 14.44 1.27
CA ASN A 31 -7.57 14.43 1.62
C ASN A 31 -7.91 15.76 2.36
N PRO A 32 -8.85 16.57 1.85
CA PRO A 32 -9.18 17.87 2.45
C PRO A 32 -9.78 17.77 3.85
N ASN A 33 -10.31 16.60 4.23
CA ASN A 33 -10.92 16.40 5.56
C ASN A 33 -9.91 15.95 6.61
N THR A 34 -8.91 15.15 6.21
CA THR A 34 -7.92 14.59 7.15
C THR A 34 -6.56 15.29 7.08
N ASP A 35 -6.33 16.11 6.05
CA ASP A 35 -5.05 16.73 5.68
C ASP A 35 -3.89 15.71 5.53
N ARG A 36 -4.26 14.46 5.23
CA ARG A 36 -3.33 13.34 5.04
C ARG A 36 -3.28 12.91 3.59
N LEU A 37 -2.11 12.46 3.20
CA LEU A 37 -1.89 11.78 1.93
C LEU A 37 -2.06 10.28 2.20
N GLU A 38 -3.22 9.75 1.82
CA GLU A 38 -3.62 8.38 2.07
C GLU A 38 -3.78 7.64 0.75
N ARG A 39 -2.98 6.58 0.54
CA ARG A 39 -3.06 5.76 -0.66
C ARG A 39 -3.97 4.56 -0.39
N ASN A 40 -5.06 4.44 -1.15
CA ASN A 40 -5.97 3.32 -1.16
C ASN A 40 -6.29 2.93 -2.61
N LEU A 41 -5.47 2.02 -3.15
CA LEU A 41 -5.58 1.60 -4.55
C LEU A 41 -6.89 0.87 -4.85
N MET A 42 -7.44 0.11 -3.90
CA MET A 42 -8.73 -0.55 -4.10
C MET A 42 -9.85 0.46 -4.34
N GLN A 43 -9.88 1.55 -3.56
CA GLN A 43 -10.86 2.61 -3.74
C GLN A 43 -10.59 3.43 -5.01
N ALA A 44 -9.32 3.70 -5.33
CA ALA A 44 -8.96 4.38 -6.57
C ALA A 44 -9.45 3.60 -7.81
N GLN A 45 -9.25 2.28 -7.81
CA GLN A 45 -9.74 1.39 -8.86
C GLN A 45 -11.26 1.48 -9.00
N TYR A 46 -11.99 1.40 -7.88
CA TYR A 46 -13.46 1.53 -7.89
C TYR A 46 -13.94 2.85 -8.51
N SER A 47 -13.28 3.97 -8.20
CA SER A 47 -13.58 5.27 -8.79
C SER A 47 -13.30 5.32 -10.30
N ILE A 48 -12.21 4.71 -10.75
CA ILE A 48 -11.87 4.58 -12.18
C ILE A 48 -12.89 3.71 -12.91
N ASP A 49 -13.30 2.58 -12.31
CA ASP A 49 -14.29 1.67 -12.88
C ASP A 49 -15.66 2.35 -13.01
N MET A 50 -16.03 3.22 -12.07
CA MET A 50 -17.25 4.03 -12.20
C MET A 50 -17.16 5.03 -13.36
N LEU A 51 -16.02 5.67 -13.58
CA LEU A 51 -15.81 6.57 -14.72
C LEU A 51 -15.87 5.80 -16.06
N ASP A 52 -15.27 4.61 -16.13
CA ASP A 52 -15.38 3.71 -17.28
C ASP A 52 -16.84 3.29 -17.54
N MET A 53 -17.57 2.92 -16.47
CA MET A 53 -18.98 2.58 -16.57
C MET A 53 -19.81 3.76 -17.08
N LEU A 54 -19.57 4.98 -16.57
CA LEU A 54 -20.22 6.19 -17.05
C LEU A 54 -19.96 6.40 -18.54
N LYS A 55 -18.71 6.26 -19.00
CA LYS A 55 -18.36 6.36 -20.42
C LYS A 55 -19.15 5.36 -21.25
N ALA A 56 -19.19 4.08 -20.85
CA ALA A 56 -19.90 3.03 -21.58
C ALA A 56 -21.42 3.23 -21.58
N LYS A 57 -22.01 3.69 -20.46
CA LYS A 57 -23.47 3.87 -20.34
C LYS A 57 -23.99 5.16 -20.97
N THR A 58 -23.12 6.13 -21.20
CA THR A 58 -23.48 7.42 -21.81
C THR A 58 -23.05 7.54 -23.27
N GLU A 59 -22.47 6.48 -23.85
CA GLU A 59 -22.10 6.43 -25.26
C GLU A 59 -23.28 6.80 -26.17
N GLY A 60 -23.03 7.63 -27.18
CA GLY A 60 -24.05 8.19 -28.08
C GLY A 60 -24.82 9.40 -27.52
N ASN A 61 -24.72 9.68 -26.22
CA ASN A 61 -25.33 10.86 -25.58
C ASN A 61 -24.31 11.95 -25.21
N LEU A 62 -23.02 11.72 -25.48
CA LEU A 62 -21.94 12.67 -25.18
C LEU A 62 -21.67 13.60 -26.37
N THR A 63 -21.45 14.87 -26.08
CA THR A 63 -20.80 15.78 -27.00
C THR A 63 -19.33 15.39 -27.21
N GLU A 64 -18.72 15.90 -28.27
CA GLU A 64 -17.31 15.64 -28.54
C GLU A 64 -16.40 16.14 -27.41
N GLU A 65 -16.71 17.30 -26.83
CA GLU A 65 -15.99 17.86 -25.68
C GLU A 65 -16.09 16.96 -24.45
N GLU A 66 -17.29 16.50 -24.11
CA GLU A 66 -17.53 15.62 -22.95
C GLU A 66 -16.83 14.27 -23.11
N SER A 67 -16.90 13.69 -24.31
CA SER A 67 -16.21 12.45 -24.63
C SER A 67 -14.69 12.59 -24.51
N ARG A 68 -14.12 13.68 -25.05
CA ARG A 68 -12.68 13.96 -24.92
C ARG A 68 -12.27 14.12 -23.45
N LEU A 69 -13.00 14.94 -22.70
CA LEU A 69 -12.74 15.17 -21.27
C LEU A 69 -12.76 13.86 -20.47
N LEU A 70 -13.81 13.05 -20.63
CA LEU A 70 -13.95 11.79 -19.90
C LEU A 70 -12.84 10.80 -20.25
N ASN A 71 -12.48 10.70 -21.54
CA ASN A 71 -11.38 9.86 -22.00
C ASN A 71 -10.02 10.29 -21.44
N GLU A 72 -9.74 11.59 -21.43
CA GLU A 72 -8.51 12.14 -20.88
C GLU A 72 -8.38 11.81 -19.40
N ILE A 73 -9.44 12.06 -18.62
CA ILE A 73 -9.48 11.78 -17.18
C ILE A 73 -9.23 10.30 -16.91
N ILE A 74 -9.97 9.41 -17.59
CA ILE A 74 -9.83 7.95 -17.41
C ILE A 74 -8.40 7.51 -17.74
N THR A 75 -7.83 8.01 -18.84
CA THR A 75 -6.47 7.64 -19.29
C THR A 75 -5.43 8.06 -18.26
N ASN A 76 -5.49 9.31 -17.80
CA ASN A 76 -4.56 9.85 -16.82
C ASN A 76 -4.65 9.08 -15.49
N LEU A 77 -5.86 8.79 -15.01
CA LEU A 77 -6.05 8.03 -13.78
C LEU A 77 -5.54 6.60 -13.89
N LYS A 78 -5.77 5.90 -15.01
CA LYS A 78 -5.28 4.54 -15.24
C LYS A 78 -3.76 4.45 -15.27
N LEU A 79 -3.10 5.39 -15.94
CA LEU A 79 -1.64 5.45 -15.96
C LEU A 79 -1.07 5.63 -14.54
N ASN A 80 -1.62 6.58 -13.80
CA ASN A 80 -1.18 6.84 -12.42
C ASN A 80 -1.52 5.67 -11.48
N PHE A 81 -2.63 4.97 -11.71
CA PHE A 81 -2.99 3.79 -10.94
C PHE A 81 -1.97 2.65 -11.12
N VAL A 82 -1.55 2.39 -12.36
CA VAL A 82 -0.53 1.37 -12.65
C VAL A 82 0.79 1.72 -11.97
N GLU A 83 1.24 2.98 -12.09
CA GLU A 83 2.46 3.44 -11.42
C GLU A 83 2.40 3.25 -9.90
N GLU A 84 1.29 3.62 -9.27
CA GLU A 84 1.15 3.49 -7.82
C GLU A 84 0.97 2.03 -7.37
N MET A 85 0.34 1.18 -8.18
CA MET A 85 0.31 -0.27 -7.94
C MET A 85 1.71 -0.89 -7.96
N GLU A 86 2.55 -0.50 -8.92
CA GLU A 86 3.93 -1.00 -8.99
C GLU A 86 4.74 -0.57 -7.76
N LYS A 87 4.58 0.68 -7.30
CA LYS A 87 5.22 1.17 -6.06
C LYS A 87 4.76 0.39 -4.84
N GLU A 88 3.45 0.18 -4.68
CA GLU A 88 2.91 -0.57 -3.54
C GLU A 88 3.46 -2.01 -3.51
N LYS A 89 3.61 -2.65 -4.67
CA LYS A 89 4.19 -3.99 -4.77
C LYS A 89 5.66 -4.00 -4.32
N GLN A 90 6.46 -3.02 -4.77
CA GLN A 90 7.86 -2.91 -4.38
C GLN A 90 8.04 -2.66 -2.87
N GLU A 91 7.20 -1.82 -2.28
CA GLU A 91 7.20 -1.55 -0.84
C GLU A 91 6.88 -2.83 -0.04
N LYS A 92 5.84 -3.58 -0.43
CA LYS A 92 5.46 -4.85 0.20
C LYS A 92 6.55 -5.93 0.08
N GLU A 93 7.28 -5.97 -1.03
CA GLU A 93 8.39 -6.91 -1.23
C GLU A 93 9.59 -6.57 -0.34
N LYS A 94 9.92 -5.29 -0.17
CA LYS A 94 10.96 -4.83 0.75
C LYS A 94 10.63 -5.15 2.21
N GLU A 95 9.40 -4.87 2.64
CA GLU A 95 8.95 -5.21 4.00
C GLU A 95 9.03 -6.72 4.30
N LYS A 96 8.69 -7.57 3.32
CA LYS A 96 8.83 -9.03 3.47
C LYS A 96 10.27 -9.49 3.57
N ALA A 97 11.19 -8.89 2.80
CA ALA A 97 12.62 -9.19 2.86
C ALA A 97 13.24 -8.78 4.21
N GLU A 98 12.87 -7.62 4.74
CA GLU A 98 13.33 -7.14 6.04
C GLU A 98 12.74 -7.95 7.22
N ALA A 99 11.48 -8.37 7.12
CA ALA A 99 10.84 -9.23 8.12
C ALA A 99 11.43 -10.66 8.12
N ALA A 100 11.89 -11.16 6.97
CA ALA A 100 12.59 -12.44 6.89
C ALA A 100 13.99 -12.38 7.52
N GLY A 101 14.74 -11.28 7.30
CA GLY A 101 16.06 -11.06 7.92
C GLY A 101 16.01 -10.95 9.46
N LYS A 102 14.95 -10.33 10.01
CA LYS A 102 14.76 -10.28 11.48
C LYS A 102 14.44 -11.63 12.11
N LYS A 103 13.71 -12.52 11.41
CA LYS A 103 13.40 -13.88 11.92
C LYS A 103 14.61 -14.83 11.94
N GLU A 104 15.63 -14.60 11.12
CA GLU A 104 16.90 -15.36 11.18
C GLU A 104 17.81 -14.89 12.33
N ALA A 105 17.77 -13.60 12.69
CA ALA A 105 18.53 -13.08 13.85
C ALA A 105 17.99 -13.61 15.19
N GLU A 106 16.66 -13.69 15.36
CA GLU A 106 16.02 -14.18 16.60
C GLU A 106 16.22 -15.70 16.82
N LYS A 107 16.38 -16.48 15.74
CA LYS A 107 16.67 -17.93 15.83
C LYS A 107 18.14 -18.25 16.11
N GLY A 108 19.03 -17.27 15.95
CA GLY A 108 20.45 -17.38 16.29
C GLY A 108 20.72 -17.27 17.79
N GLU A 109 19.91 -16.50 18.52
CA GLU A 109 20.10 -16.28 19.97
C GLU A 109 19.58 -17.46 20.83
N THR A 110 18.54 -18.18 20.42
CA THR A 110 18.02 -19.32 21.21
C THR A 110 18.95 -20.55 21.20
N LYS A 111 19.94 -20.61 20.29
CA LYS A 111 20.87 -21.74 20.20
C LYS A 111 22.17 -21.53 20.99
N GLN A 112 22.41 -20.34 21.54
CA GLN A 112 23.57 -20.06 22.39
C GLN A 112 23.29 -20.25 23.89
N GLU A 113 22.03 -20.18 24.35
CA GLU A 113 21.70 -20.37 25.77
C GLU A 113 21.67 -21.84 26.22
N GLU A 114 21.43 -22.80 25.32
CA GLU A 114 21.39 -24.22 25.68
C GLU A 114 22.80 -24.85 25.78
N LYS A 115 23.80 -24.27 25.10
CA LYS A 115 25.18 -24.78 25.12
C LYS A 115 26.03 -24.26 26.29
N ALA A 116 25.54 -23.26 27.03
CA ALA A 116 26.26 -22.67 28.16
C ALA A 116 25.97 -23.35 29.52
N LYS A 117 24.98 -24.26 29.60
CA LYS A 117 24.63 -24.95 30.85
C LYS A 117 25.33 -26.30 31.05
N ASP A 118 25.82 -26.95 29.99
CA ASP A 118 26.56 -28.22 30.10
C ASP A 118 28.03 -28.03 30.52
N SER A 119 28.63 -26.86 30.27
CA SER A 119 30.04 -26.61 30.62
C SER A 119 30.27 -26.18 32.08
N ALA A 120 29.23 -26.05 32.89
CA ALA A 120 29.35 -25.57 34.28
C ALA A 120 29.33 -26.69 35.36
N VAL A 121 29.17 -27.97 34.98
CA VAL A 121 29.07 -29.07 35.96
C VAL A 121 30.40 -29.82 36.17
N GLU A 122 31.38 -29.71 35.28
CA GLU A 122 32.63 -30.50 35.37
C GLU A 122 33.77 -29.88 36.21
N GLU A 123 33.67 -28.63 36.68
CA GLU A 123 34.77 -27.96 37.39
C GLU A 123 34.62 -27.91 38.93
N LYS A 124 33.92 -28.88 39.53
CA LYS A 124 33.77 -28.95 41.00
C LYS A 124 34.18 -30.26 41.69
N SER A 125 34.83 -31.20 40.99
CA SER A 125 35.23 -32.50 41.58
C SER A 125 36.74 -32.68 41.84
N GLY A 126 37.58 -31.67 41.58
CA GLY A 126 39.04 -31.85 41.51
C GLY A 126 39.92 -31.43 42.70
N GLU A 127 39.39 -30.93 43.84
CA GLU A 127 40.26 -30.46 44.93
C GLU A 127 39.82 -30.92 46.33
N LYS A 128 39.82 -32.25 46.56
CA LYS A 128 39.81 -32.81 47.92
C LYS A 128 40.59 -34.12 48.03
N GLU A 129 41.81 -34.21 47.49
CA GLU A 129 42.69 -35.33 47.84
C GLU A 129 44.19 -35.02 47.63
N LYS A 130 44.83 -34.37 48.62
CA LYS A 130 46.22 -34.62 49.09
C LYS A 130 46.75 -33.47 49.94
N LYS A 131 46.51 -33.54 51.25
CA LYS A 131 47.48 -33.15 52.31
C LYS A 131 46.99 -33.64 53.67
N LYS A 132 47.01 -34.97 53.83
CA LYS A 132 47.05 -35.66 55.13
C LYS A 132 48.20 -36.66 55.00
N LYS A 133 49.19 -36.57 55.90
CA LYS A 133 50.59 -37.07 55.83
C LYS A 133 51.52 -36.00 55.24
N LYS A 134 52.48 -35.44 55.97
CA LYS A 134 53.25 -35.94 57.12
C LYS A 134 53.76 -34.74 57.90
#